data_AF-A0A7S3CCU1-F1
#
_entry.id   AF-A0A7S3CCU1-F1
#
_cell.length_a   1.000
_cell.length_b   1.000
_cell.length_c   1.000
_cell.angle_alpha   90.00
_cell.angle_beta   90.00
_cell.angle_gamma   90.00
#
_symmetry.space_group_name_H-M   'P 1'
#
loop_
_entity.id
_entity.type
_entity.pdbx_description
1 polymer ?
#
loop_
_entity_poly.entity_id
_entity_poly.type
_entity_poly.pdbx_seq_one_letter_code
_entity_poly.pdbx_strand_id
1 'polypeptide(L)'
;SVRSVYDPGTDYWYSDLSMIALGALVEALAGEALDAFASRSIFRPLGMHSTGFRPIAGCEGGQKPETEPAAEGDPGPAGVVPTEVDGRVRKRLLWGEVHDLNASLMGGVAGHAGLFSSGPDLAKFCCSVLRRGVVLGSEAPLYSELASETFLRRLTDCSPYGFGWNHYGDHKPAHDPKPSQDAGQQDEKKGEED
;
A
#
# COMPACT_ATOMS: atom_id res chain seq x y z
N SER A 1 -0.17 -5.36 -27.47
CA SER A 1 -1.43 -4.62 -27.34
C SER A 1 -2.03 -5.00 -26.00
N VAL A 2 -2.13 -4.06 -25.05
CA VAL A 2 -2.85 -4.29 -23.79
C VAL A 2 -4.32 -4.01 -24.10
N ARG A 3 -5.16 -5.02 -23.95
CA ARG A 3 -6.60 -4.91 -24.20
C ARG A 3 -7.31 -4.77 -22.87
N SER A 4 -8.17 -3.76 -22.74
CA SER A 4 -9.02 -3.63 -21.56
C SER A 4 -9.96 -4.84 -21.47
N VAL A 5 -10.20 -5.32 -20.26
CA VAL A 5 -11.11 -6.44 -20.00
C VAL A 5 -12.57 -6.00 -20.14
N TYR A 6 -12.85 -4.70 -19.95
CA TYR A 6 -14.17 -4.07 -20.02
C TYR A 6 -14.04 -2.60 -20.47
N ASP A 7 -15.16 -1.98 -20.86
CA ASP A 7 -15.18 -0.57 -21.26
C ASP A 7 -15.04 0.35 -20.03
N PRO A 8 -14.32 1.48 -20.11
CA PRO A 8 -14.16 2.40 -18.99
C PRO A 8 -15.51 2.83 -18.39
N GLY A 9 -15.63 2.72 -17.06
CA GLY A 9 -16.83 3.10 -16.30
C GLY A 9 -17.95 2.04 -16.29
N THR A 10 -17.77 0.89 -16.93
CA THR A 10 -18.80 -0.16 -17.00
C THR A 10 -18.65 -1.26 -15.94
N ASP A 11 -17.44 -1.48 -15.43
CA ASP A 11 -17.13 -2.47 -14.39
C ASP A 11 -15.93 -1.99 -13.54
N TYR A 12 -15.70 -2.64 -12.39
CA TYR A 12 -14.61 -2.33 -11.47
C TYR A 12 -13.86 -3.59 -11.04
N TRP A 13 -12.56 -3.63 -11.35
CA TRP A 13 -11.64 -4.66 -10.87
C TRP A 13 -10.45 -4.01 -10.19
N TYR A 14 -10.14 -4.47 -8.98
CA TYR A 14 -8.91 -4.06 -8.31
C TYR A 14 -7.70 -4.52 -9.14
N SER A 15 -6.74 -3.63 -9.33
CA SER A 15 -5.56 -3.86 -10.16
C SER A 15 -4.36 -3.15 -9.55
N ASP A 16 -3.37 -3.93 -9.11
CA ASP A 16 -2.10 -3.39 -8.62
C ASP A 16 -1.39 -2.56 -9.70
N LEU A 17 -1.54 -2.95 -10.97
CA LEU A 17 -0.93 -2.22 -12.09
C LEU A 17 -1.44 -0.77 -12.17
N SER A 18 -2.71 -0.52 -11.86
CA SER A 18 -3.27 0.83 -11.86
C SER A 18 -2.60 1.71 -10.79
N MET A 19 -2.34 1.14 -9.61
CA MET A 19 -1.68 1.85 -8.51
C MET A 19 -0.17 2.00 -8.73
N ILE A 20 0.49 1.01 -9.34
CA ILE A 20 1.88 1.10 -9.79
C ILE A 20 2.04 2.23 -10.82
N ALA A 21 1.17 2.28 -11.83
CA ALA A 21 1.20 3.32 -12.85
C ALA A 21 0.94 4.71 -12.26
N LEU A 22 0.03 4.82 -11.30
CA LEU A 22 -0.20 6.07 -10.57
C LEU A 22 1.03 6.52 -9.79
N GLY A 23 1.74 5.60 -9.13
CA GLY A 23 3.00 5.89 -8.45
C GLY A 23 4.05 6.47 -9.41
N ALA A 24 4.26 5.82 -10.56
CA ALA A 24 5.18 6.29 -11.59
C ALA A 24 4.79 7.66 -12.17
N LEU A 25 3.48 7.92 -12.33
CA LEU A 25 2.99 9.22 -12.77
C LEU A 25 3.29 10.33 -11.74
N VAL A 26 3.12 10.04 -10.45
CA VAL A 26 3.46 10.98 -9.37
C VAL A 26 4.96 11.32 -9.42
N GLU A 27 5.83 10.32 -9.55
CA GLU A 27 7.28 10.55 -9.67
C GLU A 27 7.63 11.42 -10.89
N ALA A 28 7.05 11.11 -12.05
CA ALA A 28 7.27 11.85 -13.28
C ALA A 28 6.83 13.32 -13.18
N LEU A 29 5.69 13.60 -12.52
CA LEU A 29 5.16 14.95 -12.35
C LEU A 29 5.89 15.72 -11.24
N ALA A 30 6.31 15.06 -10.17
CA ALA A 30 7.00 15.67 -9.05
C ALA A 30 8.51 15.89 -9.32
N GLY A 31 9.10 15.10 -10.22
CA GLY A 31 10.53 15.12 -10.50
C GLY A 31 11.38 14.55 -9.35
N GLU A 32 10.78 13.76 -8.46
CA GLU A 32 11.45 13.11 -7.33
C GLU A 32 10.86 11.71 -7.08
N ALA A 33 11.58 10.87 -6.33
CA ALA A 33 11.12 9.53 -5.98
C ALA A 33 9.86 9.54 -5.12
N LEU A 34 9.03 8.49 -5.24
CA LEU A 34 7.71 8.42 -4.61
C LEU A 34 7.78 8.52 -3.08
N ASP A 35 8.80 7.91 -2.47
CA ASP A 35 9.02 7.96 -1.01
C ASP A 35 9.41 9.37 -0.54
N ALA A 36 10.27 10.06 -1.29
CA ALA A 36 10.63 11.46 -1.05
C ALA A 36 9.41 12.38 -1.18
N PHE A 37 8.62 12.21 -2.26
CA PHE A 37 7.39 12.96 -2.48
C PHE A 37 6.38 12.73 -1.35
N ALA A 38 6.11 11.49 -0.98
CA ALA A 38 5.17 11.16 0.09
C ALA A 38 5.63 11.72 1.45
N SER A 39 6.94 11.65 1.74
CA SER A 39 7.50 12.26 2.94
C SER A 39 7.31 13.77 2.97
N ARG A 40 7.66 14.47 1.88
CA ARG A 40 7.58 15.93 1.77
C ARG A 40 6.14 16.44 1.75
N SER A 41 5.27 15.78 1.00
CA SER A 41 3.93 16.27 0.68
C SER A 41 2.85 15.75 1.63
N ILE A 42 3.09 14.67 2.38
CA ILE A 42 2.08 14.04 3.24
C ILE A 42 2.61 13.83 4.66
N PHE A 43 3.68 13.05 4.82
CA PHE A 43 4.09 12.57 6.15
C PHE A 43 4.63 13.69 7.03
N ARG A 44 5.54 14.52 6.52
CA ARG A 44 6.12 15.63 7.28
C ARG A 44 5.08 16.70 7.63
N PRO A 45 4.22 17.17 6.70
CA PRO A 45 3.14 18.09 7.05
C PRO A 45 2.24 17.56 8.15
N LEU A 46 1.90 16.27 8.12
CA LEU A 46 1.03 15.65 9.12
C LEU A 46 1.75 15.21 10.40
N GLY A 47 3.07 15.41 10.51
CA GLY A 47 3.86 14.97 11.67
C GLY A 47 3.89 13.45 11.83
N MET A 48 3.85 12.69 10.72
CA MET A 48 3.86 11.23 10.68
C MET A 48 5.29 10.69 10.69
N HIS A 49 5.95 10.73 11.85
CA HIS A 49 7.40 10.45 11.98
C HIS A 49 7.78 8.98 11.93
N SER A 50 6.81 8.08 12.09
CA SER A 50 6.96 6.62 12.01
C SER A 50 6.30 6.05 10.75
N THR A 51 6.03 6.90 9.76
CA THR A 51 5.50 6.49 8.45
C THR A 51 6.53 6.69 7.36
N GLY A 52 6.75 5.66 6.55
CA GLY A 52 7.67 5.70 5.43
C GLY A 52 7.84 4.36 4.74
N PHE A 53 8.69 4.37 3.71
CA PHE A 53 9.09 3.15 3.02
C PHE A 53 10.46 2.70 3.53
N ARG A 54 10.72 1.40 3.52
CA ARG A 54 12.01 0.81 3.94
C ARG A 54 12.41 1.30 5.35
N PRO A 55 11.62 1.01 6.40
CA PRO A 55 11.78 1.61 7.72
C PRO A 55 13.06 1.18 8.44
N ILE A 56 13.76 0.16 7.95
CA ILE A 56 15.05 -0.27 8.47
C ILE A 56 16.13 0.00 7.41
N ALA A 57 16.98 1.00 7.67
CA ALA A 57 18.06 1.37 6.78
C ALA A 57 19.07 0.22 6.62
N GLY A 58 19.51 -0.05 5.39
CA GLY A 58 20.52 -1.08 5.11
C GLY A 58 20.01 -2.53 5.12
N CYS A 59 18.70 -2.76 5.36
CA CYS A 59 18.09 -4.09 5.22
C CYS A 59 17.71 -4.42 3.78
N GLU A 60 18.57 -4.08 2.82
CA GLU A 60 18.43 -4.60 1.45
C GLU A 60 18.63 -6.11 1.51
N GLY A 61 17.53 -6.87 1.42
CA GLY A 61 17.54 -8.33 1.60
C GLY A 61 17.18 -8.82 2.99
N GLY A 62 16.79 -7.95 3.92
CA GLY A 62 15.94 -8.34 5.05
C GLY A 62 16.56 -9.17 6.15
N GLN A 63 17.88 -9.15 6.26
CA GLN A 63 18.50 -9.79 7.41
C GLN A 63 18.27 -8.89 8.63
N LYS A 64 17.53 -9.44 9.59
CA LYS A 64 17.57 -8.97 10.98
C LYS A 64 19.06 -8.85 11.34
N PRO A 65 19.55 -7.72 11.86
CA PRO A 65 20.85 -7.71 12.52
C PRO A 65 20.88 -8.87 13.51
N GLU A 66 21.94 -9.68 13.54
CA GLU A 66 22.05 -10.90 14.35
C GLU A 66 21.97 -10.66 15.87
N THR A 67 21.58 -9.46 16.30
CA THR A 67 21.34 -9.10 17.69
C THR A 67 20.04 -9.74 18.18
N GLU A 68 20.22 -10.94 18.77
CA GLU A 68 19.36 -11.64 19.73
C GLU A 68 17.91 -11.97 19.31
N PRO A 69 17.28 -13.03 19.84
CA PRO A 69 15.85 -13.28 19.65
C PRO A 69 15.07 -12.03 20.10
N ALA A 70 14.00 -11.68 19.39
CA ALA A 70 13.10 -10.66 19.90
C ALA A 70 12.50 -11.21 21.19
N ALA A 71 12.94 -10.69 22.33
CA ALA A 71 12.35 -11.01 23.61
C ALA A 71 10.85 -10.71 23.56
N GLU A 72 10.05 -11.39 24.37
CA GLU A 72 8.61 -11.08 24.47
C GLU A 72 8.45 -9.59 24.85
N GLY A 73 7.86 -8.79 23.95
CA GLY A 73 7.73 -7.34 24.11
C GLY A 73 8.84 -6.49 23.46
N ASP A 74 9.83 -7.08 22.80
CA ASP A 74 10.77 -6.34 21.94
C ASP A 74 10.06 -5.85 20.68
N PRO A 75 9.97 -4.53 20.43
CA PRO A 75 9.32 -3.97 19.25
C PRO A 75 10.15 -4.20 17.98
N GLY A 76 11.33 -4.80 18.06
CA GLY A 76 12.20 -5.11 16.93
C GLY A 76 13.11 -3.97 16.51
N PRO A 77 13.98 -4.20 15.51
CA PRO A 77 14.81 -3.16 14.92
C PRO A 77 13.95 -1.98 14.43
N ALA A 78 14.34 -0.77 14.83
CA ALA A 78 13.64 0.48 14.54
C ALA A 78 12.16 0.55 15.02
N GLY A 79 11.74 -0.34 15.93
CA GLY A 79 10.36 -0.39 16.42
C GLY A 79 9.35 -0.93 15.41
N VAL A 80 9.82 -1.67 14.41
CA VAL A 80 9.00 -2.28 13.36
C VAL A 80 8.70 -3.72 13.76
N VAL A 81 7.45 -4.16 13.61
CA VAL A 81 7.10 -5.58 13.82
C VAL A 81 7.35 -6.42 12.57
N PRO A 82 7.51 -7.75 12.68
CA PRO A 82 7.65 -8.63 11.51
C PRO A 82 6.47 -8.51 10.55
N THR A 83 6.73 -8.60 9.25
CA THR A 83 5.72 -8.36 8.20
C THR A 83 5.05 -9.65 7.74
N GLU A 84 5.81 -10.72 7.47
CA GLU A 84 5.29 -12.03 7.05
C GLU A 84 6.36 -13.12 7.27
N VAL A 85 5.96 -14.38 7.47
CA VAL A 85 6.84 -15.54 7.22
C VAL A 85 6.66 -15.98 5.77
N ASP A 86 7.56 -15.55 4.87
CA ASP A 86 7.50 -15.93 3.46
C ASP A 86 8.03 -17.35 3.29
N GLY A 87 7.11 -18.32 3.25
CA GLY A 87 7.41 -19.73 3.02
C GLY A 87 7.53 -20.11 1.54
N ARG A 88 7.34 -19.19 0.58
CA ARG A 88 7.24 -19.51 -0.85
C ARG A 88 8.49 -19.12 -1.61
N VAL A 89 8.87 -17.85 -1.54
CA VAL A 89 9.95 -17.28 -2.36
C VAL A 89 11.18 -17.05 -1.50
N ARG A 90 11.07 -16.25 -0.44
CA ARG A 90 12.23 -15.83 0.37
C ARG A 90 12.60 -16.82 1.48
N LYS A 91 11.71 -17.76 1.82
CA LYS A 91 11.92 -18.85 2.79
C LYS A 91 12.39 -18.37 4.18
N ARG A 92 11.92 -17.19 4.63
CA ARG A 92 12.32 -16.58 5.90
C ARG A 92 11.26 -15.63 6.46
N LEU A 93 11.43 -15.26 7.73
CA LEU A 93 10.71 -14.14 8.32
C LEU A 93 11.15 -12.83 7.64
N LEU A 94 10.18 -12.08 7.13
CA LEU A 94 10.36 -10.72 6.60
C LEU A 94 10.20 -9.72 7.73
N TRP A 95 11.15 -8.80 7.84
CA TRP A 95 11.19 -7.81 8.90
C TRP A 95 11.62 -6.46 8.33
N GLY A 96 10.72 -5.47 8.34
CA GLY A 96 10.98 -4.16 7.74
C GLY A 96 11.06 -4.19 6.20
N GLU A 97 10.53 -5.24 5.59
CA GLU A 97 10.44 -5.42 4.14
C GLU A 97 9.00 -5.60 3.72
N VAL A 98 8.67 -5.02 2.56
CA VAL A 98 7.36 -5.23 1.98
C VAL A 98 7.16 -6.72 1.65
N HIS A 99 6.04 -7.27 2.09
CA HIS A 99 5.70 -8.65 1.82
C HIS A 99 5.35 -8.89 0.34
N ASP A 100 4.67 -7.91 -0.27
CA ASP A 100 4.33 -7.92 -1.69
C ASP A 100 5.57 -8.09 -2.57
N LEU A 101 5.56 -9.13 -3.41
CA LEU A 101 6.71 -9.50 -4.22
C LEU A 101 7.01 -8.46 -5.30
N ASN A 102 5.99 -7.87 -5.92
CA ASN A 102 6.18 -6.88 -6.98
C ASN A 102 6.82 -5.60 -6.41
N ALA A 103 6.29 -5.08 -5.29
CA ALA A 103 6.85 -3.92 -4.61
C ALA A 103 8.28 -4.19 -4.13
N SER A 104 8.57 -5.39 -3.66
CA SER A 104 9.93 -5.79 -3.27
C SER A 104 10.89 -5.81 -4.45
N LEU A 105 10.49 -6.34 -5.61
CA LEU A 105 11.27 -6.31 -6.85
C LEU A 105 11.48 -4.88 -7.38
N MET A 106 10.57 -3.96 -7.06
CA MET A 106 10.69 -2.53 -7.32
C MET A 106 11.53 -1.77 -6.27
N GLY A 107 12.29 -2.47 -5.42
CA GLY A 107 13.14 -1.85 -4.41
C GLY A 107 12.42 -1.43 -3.13
N GLY A 108 11.20 -1.92 -2.90
CA GLY A 108 10.43 -1.70 -1.67
C GLY A 108 9.60 -0.42 -1.65
N VAL A 109 9.56 0.35 -2.74
CA VAL A 109 8.77 1.57 -2.91
C VAL A 109 7.86 1.39 -4.12
N ALA A 110 6.56 1.28 -3.91
CA ALA A 110 5.59 1.15 -4.99
C ALA A 110 4.26 1.85 -4.65
N GLY A 111 3.50 2.23 -5.68
CA GLY A 111 2.22 2.90 -5.50
C GLY A 111 1.12 2.04 -4.88
N HIS A 112 1.23 0.70 -4.99
CA HIS A 112 0.25 -0.24 -4.42
C HIS A 112 0.65 -0.79 -3.04
N ALA A 113 1.95 -0.82 -2.71
CA ALA A 113 2.45 -1.43 -1.48
C ALA A 113 3.83 -0.90 -1.04
N GLY A 114 4.22 -1.24 0.19
CA GLY A 114 5.56 -0.96 0.74
C GLY A 114 5.61 0.11 1.83
N LEU A 115 4.48 0.73 2.14
CA LEU A 115 4.38 1.71 3.21
C LEU A 115 4.29 1.03 4.58
N PHE A 116 5.12 1.49 5.51
CA PHE A 116 5.06 1.15 6.93
C PHE A 116 4.53 2.36 7.70
N SER A 117 3.78 2.11 8.77
CA SER A 117 3.22 3.17 9.62
C SER A 117 2.99 2.69 11.05
N SER A 118 2.67 3.63 11.93
CA SER A 118 2.21 3.38 13.29
C SER A 118 0.73 3.71 13.44
N GLY A 119 0.06 3.14 14.46
CA GLY A 119 -1.33 3.50 14.79
C GLY A 119 -1.53 5.01 15.01
N PRO A 120 -0.68 5.69 15.81
CA PRO A 120 -0.77 7.15 15.99
C PRO A 120 -0.63 7.95 14.69
N ASP A 121 0.26 7.57 13.78
CA ASP A 121 0.44 8.30 12.52
C ASP A 121 -0.69 8.06 11.54
N LEU A 122 -1.20 6.83 11.47
CA LEU A 122 -2.41 6.53 10.71
C LEU A 122 -3.61 7.34 11.23
N ALA A 123 -3.74 7.52 12.55
CA ALA A 123 -4.77 8.36 13.14
C ALA A 123 -4.65 9.83 12.71
N LYS A 124 -3.44 10.39 12.62
CA LYS A 124 -3.20 11.76 12.11
C LYS A 124 -3.64 11.89 10.65
N PHE A 125 -3.29 10.91 9.80
CA PHE A 125 -3.72 10.86 8.40
C PHE A 125 -5.25 10.82 8.29
N CYS A 126 -5.91 9.89 8.99
CA CYS A 126 -7.37 9.78 9.00
C CYS A 126 -8.04 11.08 9.49
N CYS A 127 -7.50 11.71 10.54
CA CYS A 127 -8.03 12.99 11.02
C CYS A 127 -7.93 14.10 9.97
N SER A 128 -6.82 14.17 9.24
CA SER A 128 -6.65 15.14 8.15
C SER A 128 -7.67 14.88 7.04
N VAL A 129 -7.83 13.62 6.62
CA VAL A 129 -8.81 13.24 5.59
C VAL A 129 -10.23 13.62 5.98
N LEU A 130 -10.67 13.28 7.19
CA LEU A 130 -12.00 13.61 7.70
C LEU A 130 -12.22 15.12 7.85
N ARG A 131 -11.15 15.88 8.03
CA ARG A 131 -11.16 17.35 8.11
C ARG A 131 -10.77 17.99 6.77
N ARG A 132 -10.98 17.30 5.64
CA ARG A 132 -10.78 17.84 4.28
C ARG A 132 -9.36 18.37 4.05
N GLY A 133 -8.37 17.63 4.52
CA GLY A 133 -6.95 17.94 4.35
C GLY A 133 -6.37 18.89 5.39
N VAL A 134 -7.09 19.25 6.47
CA VAL A 134 -6.54 20.11 7.53
C VAL A 134 -5.26 19.50 8.11
N VAL A 135 -4.23 20.35 8.23
CA VAL A 135 -2.95 20.03 8.85
C VAL A 135 -2.80 20.87 10.12
N LEU A 136 -2.48 20.24 11.25
CA LEU A 136 -2.33 20.96 12.52
C LEU A 136 -1.17 21.97 12.43
N GLY A 137 -1.45 23.23 12.75
CA GLY A 137 -0.45 24.31 12.68
C GLY A 137 -0.20 24.89 11.28
N SER A 138 -0.99 24.50 10.27
CA SER A 138 -0.99 25.08 8.94
C SER A 138 -2.30 25.80 8.66
N GLU A 139 -2.24 26.94 7.97
CA GLU A 139 -3.43 27.63 7.44
C GLU A 139 -3.91 27.03 6.10
N ALA A 140 -3.03 26.32 5.40
CA ALA A 140 -3.35 25.68 4.12
C ALA A 140 -3.64 24.18 4.31
N PRO A 141 -4.68 23.63 3.63
CA PRO A 141 -4.93 22.19 3.61
C PRO A 141 -3.88 21.46 2.78
N LEU A 142 -3.76 20.15 3.01
CA LEU A 142 -2.83 19.26 2.31
C LEU A 142 -3.12 19.15 0.81
N TYR A 143 -4.39 19.27 0.43
CA TYR A 143 -4.88 19.17 -0.94
C TYR A 143 -6.13 20.04 -1.12
N SER A 144 -6.55 20.22 -2.38
CA SER A 144 -7.70 21.05 -2.71
C SER A 144 -9.02 20.46 -2.19
N GLU A 145 -10.03 21.32 -2.02
CA GLU A 145 -11.37 20.88 -1.64
C GLU A 145 -11.95 19.86 -2.64
N LEU A 146 -11.69 20.03 -3.94
CA LEU A 146 -12.09 19.07 -4.96
C LEU A 146 -11.46 17.68 -4.70
N ALA A 147 -10.18 17.63 -4.34
CA ALA A 147 -9.54 16.36 -3.98
C ALA A 147 -10.20 15.73 -2.73
N SER A 148 -10.52 16.54 -1.71
CA SER A 148 -11.28 16.08 -0.53
C SER A 148 -12.60 15.41 -0.92
N GLU A 149 -13.35 15.99 -1.85
CA GLU A 149 -14.63 15.43 -2.29
C GLU A 149 -14.48 14.10 -3.02
N THR A 150 -13.41 13.93 -3.80
CA THR A 150 -13.19 12.69 -4.56
C THR A 150 -12.83 11.48 -3.69
N PHE A 151 -12.25 11.72 -2.50
CA PHE A 151 -12.04 10.66 -1.51
C PHE A 151 -13.35 10.25 -0.84
N LEU A 152 -14.22 11.23 -0.59
CA LEU A 152 -15.42 11.08 0.23
C LEU A 152 -16.67 10.65 -0.57
N ARG A 153 -16.55 10.47 -1.89
CA ARG A 153 -17.67 10.09 -2.76
C ARG A 153 -17.33 8.87 -3.61
N ARG A 154 -18.35 8.06 -3.92
CA ARG A 154 -18.28 7.02 -4.95
C ARG A 154 -18.14 7.67 -6.33
N LEU A 155 -17.30 7.09 -7.17
CA LEU A 155 -17.05 7.61 -8.52
C LEU A 155 -18.05 7.07 -9.55
N THR A 156 -18.56 5.86 -9.33
CA THR A 156 -19.50 5.20 -10.23
C THR A 156 -20.52 4.38 -9.44
N ASP A 157 -21.67 4.12 -10.03
CA ASP A 157 -22.70 3.25 -9.43
C ASP A 157 -22.26 1.77 -9.38
N CYS A 158 -21.28 1.39 -10.21
CA CYS A 158 -20.74 0.03 -10.29
C CYS A 158 -19.61 -0.26 -9.30
N SER A 159 -19.14 0.72 -8.52
CA SER A 159 -18.05 0.54 -7.56
C SER A 159 -18.35 1.19 -6.22
N PRO A 160 -18.11 0.50 -5.08
CA PRO A 160 -18.15 1.13 -3.77
C PRO A 160 -16.94 2.04 -3.52
N TYR A 161 -16.02 2.21 -4.49
CA TYR A 161 -14.79 2.96 -4.30
C TYR A 161 -14.89 4.43 -4.78
N GLY A 162 -14.31 5.32 -3.99
CA GLY A 162 -13.83 6.64 -4.43
C GLY A 162 -12.42 6.55 -5.02
N PHE A 163 -11.71 7.66 -5.19
CA PHE A 163 -10.30 7.58 -5.61
C PHE A 163 -9.42 7.02 -4.47
N GLY A 164 -9.17 5.71 -4.51
CA GLY A 164 -8.30 5.02 -3.54
C GLY A 164 -8.96 4.70 -2.19
N TRP A 165 -10.27 4.92 -2.04
CA TRP A 165 -11.01 4.70 -0.78
C TRP A 165 -12.21 3.80 -0.97
N ASN A 166 -12.42 2.87 -0.05
CA ASN A 166 -13.58 2.00 -0.04
C ASN A 166 -14.70 2.59 0.84
N HIS A 167 -15.94 2.64 0.33
CA HIS A 167 -17.14 3.13 1.04
C HIS A 167 -18.12 2.00 1.38
N TYR A 168 -17.65 0.84 1.85
CA TYR A 168 -18.55 -0.24 2.30
C TYR A 168 -19.52 0.27 3.37
N GLY A 169 -20.81 0.25 3.04
CA GLY A 169 -21.92 0.71 3.87
C GLY A 169 -23.23 0.89 3.08
N ASP A 170 -23.13 1.26 1.80
CA ASP A 170 -24.30 1.64 1.00
C ASP A 170 -24.87 0.56 0.06
N HIS A 171 -24.14 -0.50 -0.28
CA HIS A 171 -24.64 -1.70 -0.97
C HIS A 171 -23.53 -2.75 -1.08
N LYS A 172 -23.86 -4.05 -1.01
CA LYS A 172 -22.95 -5.12 -1.43
C LYS A 172 -22.82 -5.09 -2.96
N PRO A 173 -21.62 -4.98 -3.53
CA PRO A 173 -21.44 -5.18 -4.98
C PRO A 173 -21.86 -6.59 -5.36
N ALA A 174 -22.36 -6.76 -6.59
CA ALA A 174 -22.86 -8.04 -7.13
C ALA A 174 -21.76 -9.10 -7.26
N HIS A 175 -20.49 -8.68 -7.25
CA HIS A 175 -19.33 -9.54 -7.20
C HIS A 175 -18.42 -9.04 -6.07
N ASP A 176 -18.05 -9.96 -5.17
CA ASP A 176 -17.02 -9.74 -4.17
C ASP A 176 -15.71 -10.25 -4.79
N PRO A 177 -14.85 -9.38 -5.35
CA PRO A 177 -13.59 -9.84 -5.90
C PRO A 177 -12.69 -10.13 -4.70
N LYS A 178 -12.69 -11.38 -4.25
CA LYS A 178 -11.61 -11.88 -3.40
C LYS A 178 -10.30 -11.57 -4.14
N PRO A 179 -9.27 -11.03 -3.47
CA PRO A 179 -7.95 -10.94 -4.07
C PRO A 179 -7.57 -12.35 -4.54
N SER A 180 -7.22 -12.48 -5.82
CA SER A 180 -6.83 -13.75 -6.43
C SER A 180 -5.62 -14.30 -5.70
N GLN A 181 -5.82 -15.23 -4.78
CA GLN A 181 -4.73 -15.99 -4.15
C GLN A 181 -4.17 -17.09 -5.06
N ASP A 182 -4.72 -17.29 -6.26
CA ASP A 182 -4.30 -18.33 -7.19
C ASP A 182 -3.93 -17.75 -8.56
N ALA A 183 -2.67 -17.34 -8.67
CA ALA A 183 -1.93 -17.35 -9.92
C ALA A 183 -0.59 -18.04 -9.64
N GLY A 184 -0.64 -19.36 -9.41
CA GLY A 184 0.57 -20.14 -9.14
C GLY A 184 0.42 -21.58 -8.70
N GLN A 185 -0.79 -22.16 -8.61
CA GLN A 185 -0.97 -23.57 -8.29
C GLN A 185 -1.99 -24.23 -9.22
N GLN A 186 -1.50 -24.70 -10.36
CA GLN A 186 -2.03 -25.85 -11.08
C GLN A 186 -1.11 -26.13 -12.27
N ASP A 187 -0.15 -27.04 -12.07
CA ASP A 187 0.21 -28.10 -13.02
C ASP A 187 1.45 -28.81 -12.48
N GLU A 188 1.22 -29.86 -11.69
CA GLU A 188 2.09 -31.05 -11.59
C GLU A 188 1.47 -32.00 -10.55
N LYS A 189 0.55 -32.85 -10.99
CA LYS A 189 0.35 -34.23 -10.50
C LYS A 189 -0.81 -34.87 -11.25
N LYS A 190 -0.49 -35.46 -12.40
CA LYS A 190 -1.25 -36.60 -12.94
C LYS A 190 -0.29 -37.43 -13.79
N GLY A 191 0.07 -38.61 -13.29
CA GLY A 191 0.88 -39.58 -14.01
C GLY A 191 1.61 -40.52 -13.08
N GLU A 192 0.88 -41.37 -12.36
CA GLU A 192 1.36 -42.70 -11.94
C GLU A 192 0.16 -43.50 -11.37
N GLU A 193 -0.58 -44.13 -12.27
CA GLU A 193 -1.31 -45.37 -12.03
C GLU A 193 -1.19 -46.18 -13.33
N ASP A 194 -0.28 -47.16 -13.32
CA ASP A 194 -0.45 -48.52 -13.86
C ASP A 194 0.78 -49.38 -13.49
#